data_AF-A0ABD5MRG3-F1
#
_entry.id   AF-A0ABD5MRG3-F1
#
_cell.length_a   1.000
_cell.length_b   1.000
_cell.length_c   1.000
_cell.angle_alpha   90.00
_cell.angle_beta   90.00
_cell.angle_gamma   90.00
#
_symmetry.space_group_name_H-M   'P 1'
#
loop_
_entity.id
_entity.type
_entity.pdbx_description
1 polymer ?
#
loop_
_entity_poly.entity_id
_entity_poly.type
_entity_poly.pdbx_seq_one_letter_code
_entity_poly.pdbx_strand_id
1 'polypeptide(L)'
;MIISIALVVLLLTIIVSIALMLVVWKRKKTTEIQKTNYRAFFIMGISFLPLGLIFMIASFLSDIDITIGLPLFILGVGYTSIGWANRNKWRKKQ
;
A
#
# COMPACT_ATOMS: atom_id res chain seq x y z
N MET A 1 -23.31 4.67 -11.54
CA MET A 1 -23.25 4.54 -10.07
C MET A 1 -21.97 3.85 -9.62
N ILE A 2 -21.70 2.62 -10.08
CA ILE A 2 -20.49 1.84 -9.73
C ILE A 2 -19.19 2.56 -10.13
N ILE A 3 -19.12 3.07 -11.37
CA ILE A 3 -17.96 3.84 -11.88
C ILE A 3 -17.67 5.07 -11.01
N SER A 4 -18.72 5.77 -10.56
CA SER A 4 -18.60 6.96 -9.70
C SER A 4 -18.03 6.60 -8.32
N ILE A 5 -18.45 5.46 -7.75
CA ILE A 5 -17.95 4.95 -6.47
C ILE A 5 -16.48 4.51 -6.61
N ALA A 6 -16.14 3.83 -7.70
CA ALA A 6 -14.77 3.40 -7.99
C ALA A 6 -13.81 4.58 -8.09
N LEU A 7 -14.20 5.66 -8.76
CA LEU A 7 -13.41 6.89 -8.86
C LEU A 7 -13.17 7.54 -7.49
N VAL A 8 -14.18 7.55 -6.62
CA VAL A 8 -14.06 8.08 -5.25
C VAL A 8 -13.08 7.24 -4.43
N VAL A 9 -13.18 5.90 -4.50
CA VAL A 9 -12.28 4.99 -3.77
C VAL A 9 -10.82 5.13 -4.25
N LEU A 10 -10.63 5.28 -5.56
CA LEU A 10 -9.31 5.53 -6.17
C LEU A 10 -8.71 6.85 -5.67
N LEU A 11 -9.52 7.92 -5.64
CA LEU A 11 -9.07 9.23 -5.17
C LEU A 11 -8.67 9.21 -3.70
N LEU A 12 -9.48 8.55 -2.85
CA LEU A 12 -9.19 8.38 -1.43
C LEU A 12 -7.91 7.58 -1.19
N THR A 13 -7.67 6.51 -1.95
CA THR A 13 -6.45 5.70 -1.81
C THR A 13 -5.20 6.44 -2.28
N ILE A 14 -5.29 7.25 -3.34
CA ILE A 14 -4.20 8.14 -3.77
C ILE A 14 -3.89 9.17 -2.69
N ILE A 15 -4.91 9.82 -2.12
CA ILE A 15 -4.75 10.79 -1.03
C ILE A 15 -4.07 10.15 0.18
N VAL A 16 -4.53 8.97 0.60
CA VAL A 16 -3.95 8.24 1.75
C VAL A 16 -2.50 7.83 1.46
N SER A 17 -2.20 7.35 0.26
CA SER A 17 -0.84 6.97 -0.16
C SER A 17 0.12 8.17 -0.13
N ILE A 18 -0.31 9.32 -0.66
CA ILE A 18 0.46 10.57 -0.65
C ILE A 18 0.63 11.08 0.79
N ALA A 19 -0.43 11.07 1.60
CA ALA A 19 -0.36 11.49 3.00
C ALA A 19 0.64 10.64 3.80
N LEU A 20 0.59 9.31 3.64
CA LEU A 20 1.54 8.41 4.28
C LEU A 20 2.98 8.66 3.79
N MET A 21 3.17 8.88 2.49
CA MET A 21 4.47 9.23 1.91
C MET A 21 5.03 10.53 2.52
N LEU A 22 4.20 11.57 2.65
CA LEU A 22 4.57 12.86 3.24
C LEU A 22 4.87 12.74 4.75
N VAL A 23 4.09 11.95 5.49
CA VAL A 23 4.33 11.68 6.91
C VAL A 23 5.66 10.95 7.11
N VAL A 24 5.96 9.94 6.28
CA VAL A 24 7.24 9.22 6.31
C VAL A 24 8.39 10.15 5.93
N TRP A 25 8.20 11.02 4.95
CA TRP A 25 9.23 11.98 4.52
C TRP A 25 9.53 13.01 5.62
N LYS A 26 8.51 13.58 6.26
CA LYS A 26 8.69 14.53 7.37
C LYS A 26 9.29 13.90 8.62
N ARG A 27 8.99 12.63 8.91
CA ARG A 27 9.55 11.90 10.07
C ARG A 27 11.05 11.62 10.01
N LYS A 28 11.74 11.87 8.89
CA LYS A 28 13.22 11.84 8.85
C LYS A 28 13.88 12.90 9.75
N LYS A 29 13.17 13.95 10.16
CA LYS A 29 13.72 15.06 10.97
C LYS A 29 13.50 14.95 12.48
N THR A 30 12.62 14.07 12.96
CA THR A 30 12.23 14.04 14.38
C THR A 30 12.47 12.66 14.97
N THR A 31 13.66 12.57 15.55
CA THR A 31 14.16 11.70 16.63
C THR A 31 13.06 11.00 17.46
N GLU A 32 13.26 9.69 17.68
CA GLU A 32 12.63 8.85 18.72
C GLU A 32 11.12 8.52 18.68
N ILE A 33 10.65 7.88 17.61
CA ILE A 33 9.33 7.21 17.61
C ILE A 33 9.54 5.71 17.46
N GLN A 34 8.99 4.93 18.40
CA GLN A 34 8.91 3.46 18.44
C GLN A 34 9.30 2.80 17.11
N LYS A 35 10.38 2.01 17.12
CA LYS A 35 11.01 1.39 15.93
C LYS A 35 9.94 0.86 14.97
N THR A 36 9.56 1.68 13.99
CA THR A 36 8.53 1.35 13.01
C THR A 36 8.95 0.08 12.30
N ASN A 37 8.10 -0.95 12.31
CA ASN A 37 8.44 -2.25 11.73
C ASN A 37 8.27 -2.22 10.20
N TYR A 38 9.25 -1.62 9.51
CA TYR A 38 9.28 -1.56 8.05
C TYR A 38 9.29 -2.94 7.38
N ARG A 39 9.73 -3.98 8.10
CA ARG A 39 9.65 -5.36 7.61
C ARG A 39 8.21 -5.85 7.56
N ALA A 40 7.38 -5.49 8.54
CA ALA A 40 5.95 -5.81 8.52
C ALA A 40 5.22 -5.12 7.36
N PHE A 41 5.53 -3.85 7.07
CA PHE A 41 5.01 -3.17 5.88
C PHE A 41 5.40 -3.90 4.59
N PHE A 42 6.67 -4.32 4.46
CA PHE A 42 7.09 -5.08 3.28
C PHE A 42 6.31 -6.40 3.11
N ILE A 43 6.12 -7.14 4.20
CA ILE A 43 5.37 -8.41 4.21
C ILE A 43 3.91 -8.17 3.80
N MET A 44 3.23 -7.20 4.42
CA MET A 44 1.85 -6.85 4.04
C MET A 44 1.73 -6.44 2.57
N GLY A 45 2.72 -5.70 2.06
CA GLY A 45 2.78 -5.30 0.66
C GLY A 45 2.86 -6.50 -0.29
N ILE A 46 3.80 -7.41 -0.05
CA ILE A 46 3.97 -8.62 -0.88
C ILE A 46 2.78 -9.58 -0.74
N SER A 47 2.02 -9.54 0.36
CA SER A 47 0.77 -10.30 0.47
C SER A 47 -0.36 -9.67 -0.34
N PHE A 48 -0.56 -8.35 -0.26
CA PHE A 48 -1.68 -7.68 -0.93
C PHE A 48 -1.47 -7.43 -2.41
N LEU A 49 -0.23 -7.26 -2.88
CA LEU A 49 0.08 -7.01 -4.29
C LEU A 49 -0.37 -8.16 -5.22
N PRO A 50 -0.02 -9.44 -4.98
CA PRO A 50 -0.50 -10.56 -5.79
C PRO A 50 -2.01 -10.79 -5.61
N LEU A 51 -2.57 -10.56 -4.41
CA LEU A 51 -4.01 -10.63 -4.20
C LEU A 51 -4.77 -9.62 -5.06
N GLY A 52 -4.34 -8.35 -5.04
CA GLY A 52 -4.91 -7.30 -5.88
C GLY A 52 -4.80 -7.61 -7.38
N LEU A 53 -3.66 -8.16 -7.80
CA LEU A 53 -3.46 -8.58 -9.19
C LEU A 53 -4.40 -9.74 -9.59
N ILE A 54 -4.56 -10.76 -8.74
CA ILE A 54 -5.48 -11.88 -8.96
C ILE A 54 -6.92 -11.38 -9.07
N PHE A 55 -7.35 -10.51 -8.16
CA PHE A 55 -8.71 -9.93 -8.21
C PHE A 55 -8.91 -9.06 -9.44
N MET A 56 -7.91 -8.29 -9.87
CA MET A 56 -7.99 -7.54 -11.12
C MET A 56 -8.12 -8.46 -12.34
N ILE A 57 -7.31 -9.52 -12.43
CA ILE A 57 -7.41 -10.51 -13.52
C ILE A 57 -8.77 -11.22 -13.49
N ALA A 58 -9.26 -11.59 -12.31
CA ALA A 58 -10.58 -12.18 -12.13
C ALA A 58 -11.69 -11.23 -12.58
N SER A 59 -11.57 -9.92 -12.34
CA SER A 59 -12.49 -8.90 -12.86
C SER A 59 -12.45 -8.75 -14.38
N PHE A 60 -11.36 -9.12 -15.05
CA PHE A 60 -11.31 -9.17 -16.52
C PHE A 60 -11.92 -10.46 -17.09
N LEU A 61 -11.91 -11.55 -16.32
CA LEU A 61 -12.37 -12.87 -16.75
C LEU A 61 -13.79 -13.21 -16.25
N SER A 62 -14.36 -12.40 -15.37
CA SER A 62 -15.65 -12.65 -14.70
C SER A 62 -16.32 -11.31 -14.37
N ASP A 63 -17.64 -11.32 -14.11
CA ASP A 63 -18.42 -10.14 -13.67
C ASP A 63 -18.10 -9.68 -12.23
N ILE A 64 -16.88 -9.93 -11.76
CA ILE A 64 -16.39 -9.47 -10.46
C ILE A 64 -15.97 -8.01 -10.62
N ASP A 65 -16.53 -7.13 -9.79
CA ASP A 65 -16.21 -5.71 -9.85
C ASP A 65 -14.73 -5.44 -9.50
N ILE A 66 -14.05 -4.68 -10.37
CA ILE A 66 -12.65 -4.26 -10.23
C ILE A 66 -12.40 -3.43 -8.96
N THR A 67 -13.48 -2.92 -8.34
CA THR A 67 -13.46 -2.19 -7.07
C THR A 67 -12.82 -2.97 -5.91
N ILE A 68 -12.69 -4.29 -6.01
CA ILE A 68 -12.00 -5.12 -5.00
C ILE A 68 -10.50 -5.20 -5.34
N GLY A 69 -10.16 -5.52 -6.59
CA GLY A 69 -8.78 -5.76 -7.00
C GLY A 69 -7.90 -4.51 -6.99
N LEU A 70 -8.44 -3.39 -7.45
CA LEU A 70 -7.67 -2.16 -7.62
C LEU A 70 -7.17 -1.57 -6.27
N PRO A 71 -8.00 -1.46 -5.21
CA PRO A 71 -7.52 -0.97 -3.91
C PRO A 71 -6.50 -1.92 -3.26
N LEU A 72 -6.72 -3.24 -3.35
CA LEU A 72 -5.77 -4.24 -2.86
C LEU A 72 -4.41 -4.13 -3.56
N PHE A 73 -4.42 -3.91 -4.88
CA PHE A 73 -3.21 -3.71 -5.66
C PHE A 73 -2.47 -2.44 -5.23
N ILE A 74 -3.19 -1.32 -5.08
CA ILE A 74 -2.61 -0.04 -4.63
C ILE A 74 -2.00 -0.17 -3.23
N LEU A 75 -2.69 -0.82 -2.30
CA LEU A 75 -2.17 -1.10 -0.95
C LEU A 75 -0.94 -2.00 -1.00
N GLY A 76 -0.96 -3.03 -1.84
CA GLY A 76 0.17 -3.92 -2.07
C GLY A 76 1.41 -3.17 -2.54
N VAL A 77 1.26 -2.32 -3.55
CA VAL A 77 2.34 -1.47 -4.05
C VAL A 77 2.83 -0.51 -2.96
N GLY A 78 1.92 0.21 -2.30
CA GLY A 78 2.27 1.20 -1.28
C GLY A 78 3.06 0.60 -0.12
N TYR A 79 2.58 -0.50 0.47
CA TYR A 79 3.26 -1.17 1.57
C TYR A 79 4.58 -1.82 1.17
N THR A 80 4.65 -2.40 -0.04
CA THR A 80 5.90 -2.95 -0.58
C THR A 80 6.94 -1.85 -0.75
N SER A 81 6.55 -0.71 -1.34
CA SER A 81 7.43 0.44 -1.52
C SER A 81 7.92 1.01 -0.20
N ILE A 82 7.04 1.18 0.80
CA ILE A 82 7.42 1.66 2.15
C ILE A 82 8.43 0.72 2.81
N GLY A 83 8.15 -0.58 2.76
CA GLY A 83 8.98 -1.61 3.37
C GLY A 83 10.35 -1.72 2.71
N TRP A 84 10.38 -1.71 1.37
CA TRP A 84 11.60 -1.78 0.57
C TRP A 84 12.47 -0.53 0.70
N ALA A 85 11.86 0.66 0.64
CA ALA A 85 12.58 1.94 0.79
C ALA A 85 13.26 2.09 2.17
N ASN A 86 12.78 1.36 3.17
CA ASN A 86 13.32 1.34 4.52
C ASN A 86 13.97 -0.01 4.88
N ARG A 87 14.39 -0.80 3.87
CA ARG A 87 15.03 -2.11 4.08
C ARG A 87 16.29 -2.07 4.94
N ASN A 88 17.00 -0.95 4.91
CA ASN A 88 18.16 -0.69 5.76
C ASN A 88 17.83 -0.68 7.26
N LYS A 89 16.57 -0.45 7.65
CA LYS A 89 16.10 -0.47 9.04
C LYS A 89 15.56 -1.83 9.48
N TRP A 90 15.60 -2.86 8.62
CA TRP A 90 15.11 -4.21 8.96
C TRP A 90 15.99 -4.92 9.98
N ARG A 91 17.29 -4.62 10.02
CA ARG A 91 18.19 -5.14 11.05
C ARG A 91 18.10 -4.26 12.29
N LYS A 92 17.80 -4.85 13.43
CA LYS A 92 18.06 -4.20 14.72
C LYS A 92 19.57 -3.91 14.77
N LYS A 93 19.96 -2.64 14.98
CA LYS A 93 21.32 -2.35 15.48
C LYS A 93 21.48 -3.21 16.74
N GLN A 94 22.41 -4.16 16.67
CA GLN A 94 22.99 -4.76 17.87
C GLN A 94 23.76 -3.65 18.59
#